data_AF-A0A258JQL7-F1
#
_entry.id   AF-A0A258JQL7-F1
#
_cell.length_a   1.000
_cell.length_b   1.000
_cell.length_c   1.000
_cell.angle_alpha   90.00
_cell.angle_beta   90.00
_cell.angle_gamma   90.00
#
_symmetry.space_group_name_H-M   'P 1'
#
loop_
_entity.id
_entity.type
_entity.pdbx_description
1 polymer ?
#
loop_
_entity_poly.entity_id
_entity_poly.type
_entity_poly.pdbx_seq_one_letter_code
_entity_poly.pdbx_strand_id
1 'polypeptide(L)'
;MTEATAPASAQTTLYALMGKADGVRRLTRRFYELMDTLPEAAACRAIHPPSLAGSEQKLFEYLSYWLGGPQDYVEKNGHPMMR
;
A
#
# COMPACT_ATOMS: atom_id res chain seq x y z
N MET A 1 34.84 26.02 10.51
CA MET A 1 34.42 25.43 9.21
C MET A 1 32.97 25.01 9.40
N THR A 2 32.03 25.80 8.89
CA THR A 2 30.60 25.50 8.91
C THR A 2 30.28 24.68 7.68
N GLU A 3 30.06 23.38 7.83
CA GLU A 3 29.50 22.56 6.76
C GLU A 3 28.06 23.00 6.50
N ALA A 4 27.84 23.62 5.35
CA ALA A 4 26.52 23.85 4.82
C ALA A 4 25.98 22.51 4.31
N THR A 5 25.06 21.90 5.07
CA THR A 5 24.27 20.76 4.60
C THR A 5 23.52 21.19 3.34
N ALA A 6 23.90 20.64 2.20
CA ALA A 6 23.17 20.80 0.94
C ALA A 6 21.72 20.30 1.12
N PRO A 7 20.71 20.97 0.53
CA PRO A 7 19.34 20.50 0.64
C PRO A 7 19.24 19.13 -0.03
N ALA A 8 18.75 18.13 0.70
CA ALA A 8 18.41 16.85 0.12
C ALA A 8 17.43 17.11 -1.03
N SER A 9 17.82 16.78 -2.26
CA SER A 9 16.91 16.76 -3.41
C SER A 9 15.65 16.01 -3.01
N ALA A 10 14.46 16.56 -3.27
CA ALA A 10 13.20 15.88 -3.01
C ALA A 10 13.14 14.58 -3.81
N GLN A 11 13.60 13.48 -3.22
CA GLN A 11 13.56 12.16 -3.83
C GLN A 11 12.09 11.83 -4.05
N THR A 12 11.70 11.67 -5.31
CA THR A 12 10.31 11.38 -5.66
C THR A 12 9.99 9.99 -5.14
N THR A 13 9.02 9.89 -4.24
CA THR A 13 8.64 8.60 -3.65
C THR A 13 7.94 7.72 -4.70
N LEU A 14 8.02 6.39 -4.53
CA LEU A 14 7.27 5.47 -5.39
C LEU A 14 5.77 5.76 -5.31
N TYR A 15 5.28 6.14 -4.13
CA TYR A 15 3.90 6.60 -3.93
C TYR A 15 3.56 7.78 -4.85
N ALA A 16 4.44 8.78 -4.94
CA ALA A 16 4.24 9.91 -5.86
C ALA A 16 4.25 9.46 -7.34
N LEU A 17 5.17 8.57 -7.73
CA LEU A 17 5.25 8.02 -9.09
C LEU A 17 4.02 7.19 -9.47
N MET A 18 3.40 6.49 -8.52
CA MET A 18 2.16 5.74 -8.75
C MET A 18 0.92 6.62 -8.90
N GLY A 19 1.03 7.94 -8.70
CA GLY A 19 -0.12 8.85 -8.67
C GLY A 19 -0.80 8.92 -7.30
N LYS A 20 -0.02 8.75 -6.22
CA LYS A 20 -0.44 8.88 -4.82
C LYS A 20 -1.59 7.91 -4.48
N ALA A 21 -2.53 8.34 -3.63
CA ALA A 21 -3.60 7.50 -3.10
C ALA A 21 -4.43 6.82 -4.20
N ASP A 22 -4.76 7.54 -5.27
CA ASP A 22 -5.60 7.00 -6.33
C ASP A 22 -4.91 5.87 -7.09
N GLY A 23 -3.59 5.99 -7.29
CA GLY A 23 -2.77 4.93 -7.86
C GLY A 23 -2.81 3.66 -7.03
N VAL A 24 -2.55 3.79 -5.74
CA VAL A 24 -2.57 2.65 -4.81
C VAL A 24 -3.97 2.05 -4.71
N ARG A 25 -5.04 2.86 -4.65
CA ARG A 25 -6.42 2.36 -4.63
C ARG A 25 -6.76 1.54 -5.87
N ARG A 26 -6.39 2.03 -7.06
CA ARG A 26 -6.62 1.28 -8.31
C ARG A 26 -5.87 -0.05 -8.29
N LEU A 27 -4.63 -0.06 -7.84
CA LEU A 27 -3.82 -1.27 -7.72
C LEU A 27 -4.46 -2.29 -6.78
N THR A 28 -4.81 -1.89 -5.56
CA THR A 28 -5.35 -2.82 -4.55
C THR A 28 -6.73 -3.33 -4.92
N ARG A 29 -7.58 -2.47 -5.46
CA ARG A 29 -8.88 -2.88 -6.00
C ARG A 29 -8.71 -3.92 -7.10
N ARG A 30 -7.85 -3.64 -8.09
CA ARG A 30 -7.63 -4.58 -9.19
C ARG A 30 -7.03 -5.91 -8.72
N PHE A 31 -6.15 -5.87 -7.72
CA PHE A 31 -5.58 -7.06 -7.10
C PHE A 31 -6.65 -7.97 -6.50
N TYR A 32 -7.57 -7.43 -5.71
CA TYR A 32 -8.65 -8.23 -5.10
C TYR A 32 -9.73 -8.63 -6.11
N GLU A 33 -10.04 -7.80 -7.11
CA GLU A 33 -10.90 -8.19 -8.23
C GLU A 33 -10.34 -9.42 -8.96
N LEU A 34 -9.04 -9.43 -9.26
CA LEU A 34 -8.39 -10.58 -9.91
C LEU A 34 -8.37 -11.80 -9.00
N MET A 35 -8.08 -11.63 -7.70
CA MET A 35 -8.12 -12.73 -6.73
C MET A 35 -9.50 -13.38 -6.64
N ASP A 36 -10.59 -12.60 -6.72
CA ASP A 36 -11.96 -13.08 -6.59
C ASP A 36 -12.50 -13.73 -7.87
N THR A 37 -11.90 -13.43 -9.04
CA THR A 37 -12.44 -13.83 -10.35
C THR A 37 -11.61 -14.87 -11.10
N LEU A 38 -10.29 -14.92 -10.88
CA LEU A 38 -9.41 -15.83 -11.60
C LEU A 38 -9.41 -17.24 -10.97
N PRO A 39 -9.67 -18.30 -11.75
CA PRO A 39 -9.66 -19.67 -11.23
C PRO A 39 -8.29 -20.08 -10.67
N GLU A 40 -7.20 -19.61 -11.27
CA GLU A 40 -5.84 -19.84 -10.79
C GLU A 40 -5.54 -19.19 -9.42
N ALA A 41 -6.35 -18.21 -9.00
CA ALA A 41 -6.23 -17.56 -7.69
C ALA A 41 -7.09 -18.23 -6.60
N ALA A 42 -7.86 -19.28 -6.92
CA ALA A 42 -8.83 -19.90 -6.01
C ALA A 42 -8.23 -20.34 -4.66
N ALA A 43 -7.02 -20.91 -4.65
CA ALA A 43 -6.34 -21.30 -3.42
C ALA A 43 -6.02 -20.09 -2.52
N CYS A 44 -5.61 -18.96 -3.12
CA CYS A 44 -5.37 -17.71 -2.41
C CYS A 44 -6.68 -17.08 -1.92
N ARG A 45 -7.74 -17.13 -2.74
CA ARG A 45 -9.05 -16.61 -2.36
C ARG A 45 -9.69 -17.37 -1.20
N ALA A 46 -9.46 -18.68 -1.14
CA ALA A 46 -10.03 -19.58 -0.13
C ALA A 46 -9.59 -19.27 1.30
N ILE A 47 -8.42 -18.63 1.50
CA ILE A 47 -7.93 -18.24 2.83
C ILE A 47 -8.38 -16.84 3.26
N HIS A 48 -9.06 -16.10 2.38
CA HIS A 48 -9.56 -14.75 2.68
C HIS A 48 -10.98 -14.79 3.25
N PRO A 49 -11.40 -13.77 4.04
CA PRO A 49 -12.78 -13.66 4.50
C PRO A 49 -13.79 -13.65 3.36
N PRO A 50 -15.08 -13.91 3.62
CA PRO A 50 -16.12 -13.84 2.59
C PRO A 50 -16.17 -12.48 1.89
N SER A 51 -16.01 -11.38 2.65
CA SER A 51 -15.88 -10.03 2.10
C SER A 51 -14.41 -9.61 2.04
N LEU A 52 -13.98 -9.15 0.85
CA LEU A 52 -12.61 -8.68 0.61
C LEU A 52 -12.41 -7.20 0.98
N ALA A 53 -13.47 -6.43 1.23
CA ALA A 53 -13.39 -4.98 1.43
C ALA A 53 -12.43 -4.57 2.57
N GLY A 54 -12.43 -5.33 3.67
CA GLY A 54 -11.51 -5.08 4.78
C GLY A 54 -10.05 -5.40 4.45
N SER A 55 -9.81 -6.47 3.69
CA SER A 55 -8.46 -6.85 3.24
C SER A 55 -7.92 -5.85 2.20
N GLU A 56 -8.76 -5.41 1.28
CA GLU A 56 -8.45 -4.36 0.30
C GLU A 56 -8.04 -3.06 0.97
N GLN A 57 -8.84 -2.58 1.93
CA GLN A 57 -8.53 -1.35 2.65
C GLN A 57 -7.22 -1.47 3.43
N LYS A 58 -6.97 -2.59 4.13
CA LYS A 58 -5.72 -2.81 4.85
C LYS A 58 -4.50 -2.82 3.93
N LEU A 59 -4.60 -3.49 2.78
CA LEU A 59 -3.51 -3.52 1.79
C LEU A 59 -3.27 -2.13 1.20
N PHE A 60 -4.32 -1.37 0.93
CA PHE A 60 -4.22 0.02 0.45
C PHE A 60 -3.45 0.89 1.44
N GLU A 61 -3.79 0.82 2.72
CA GLU A 61 -3.13 1.64 3.74
C GLU A 61 -1.67 1.20 3.94
N TYR A 62 -1.42 -0.12 3.99
CA TYR A 62 -0.07 -0.68 4.08
C TYR A 62 0.82 -0.22 2.92
N LEU A 63 0.36 -0.37 1.68
CA LEU A 63 1.13 0.03 0.50
C LEU A 63 1.29 1.55 0.41
N SER A 64 0.28 2.32 0.81
CA SER A 64 0.39 3.79 0.86
C SER A 64 1.53 4.22 1.78
N TYR A 65 1.63 3.61 2.96
CA TYR A 65 2.75 3.85 3.89
C TYR A 65 4.09 3.35 3.32
N TRP A 66 4.14 2.08 2.90
CA TRP A 66 5.38 1.42 2.48
C TRP A 66 6.03 2.10 1.25
N LEU A 67 5.22 2.63 0.35
CA LEU A 67 5.70 3.32 -0.86
C LEU A 67 6.15 4.78 -0.60
N GLY A 68 6.14 5.23 0.66
CA GLY A 68 6.54 6.59 1.05
C GLY A 68 5.40 7.61 0.97
N GLY A 69 4.16 7.20 1.20
CA GLY A 69 3.00 8.07 1.40
C GLY A 69 2.82 8.50 2.86
N PRO A 70 1.63 8.99 3.23
CA PRO A 70 1.34 9.50 4.57
C PRO A 70 1.51 8.45 5.68
N GLN A 71 1.88 8.91 6.89
CA GLN A 71 2.06 8.05 8.07
C GLN A 71 0.73 7.61 8.71
N ASP A 72 -0.42 8.06 8.18
CA ASP A 72 -1.77 7.74 8.66
C ASP A 72 -2.03 6.24 8.88
N TYR A 73 -1.31 5.35 8.17
CA TYR A 73 -1.36 3.91 8.41
C TYR A 73 -0.83 3.52 9.79
N VAL A 74 0.32 4.06 10.21
CA VAL A 74 0.97 3.75 11.49
C VAL A 74 0.12 4.28 12.65
N GLU A 75 -0.52 5.43 12.47
CA GLU A 75 -1.43 6.02 13.45
C GLU A 75 -2.69 5.15 13.67
N LYS A 76 -3.20 4.51 12.62
CA LYS A 76 -4.42 3.69 12.68
C LYS A 76 -4.18 2.23 13.06
N ASN A 77 -3.07 1.65 12.61
CA ASN A 77 -2.83 0.20 12.69
C ASN A 77 -1.58 -0.19 13.49
N GLY A 78 -0.78 0.78 13.96
CA GLY A 78 0.55 0.54 14.54
C GLY A 78 1.61 0.23 13.48
N HIS A 79 2.85 -0.02 13.91
CA HIS A 79 3.91 -0.42 12.97
C HIS A 79 3.54 -1.75 12.30
N PRO A 80 3.65 -1.84 10.96
CA PRO A 80 3.40 -3.09 10.26
C PRO A 80 4.38 -4.16 10.74
N MET A 81 3.86 -5.15 11.45
CA MET A 81 4.63 -6.29 11.93
C MET A 81 4.25 -7.49 11.08
N MET A 82 4.86 -7.59 9.90
CA MET A 82 4.86 -8.83 9.12
C MET A 82 5.83 -9.78 9.83
N ARG A 83 5.32 -10.58 10.77
CA ARG A 83 6.05 -11.68 11.39
C ARG A 83 5.72 -12.98 10.68
#